data_AF-A0A432ULF1-F1
#
_entry.id   AF-A0A432ULF1-F1
#
_cell.length_a   1.000
_cell.length_b   1.000
_cell.length_c   1.000
_cell.angle_alpha   90.00
_cell.angle_beta   90.00
_cell.angle_gamma   90.00
#
_symmetry.space_group_name_H-M   'P 1'
#
loop_
_entity.id
_entity.type
_entity.pdbx_description
1 polymer ?
#
loop_
_entity_poly.entity_id
_entity_poly.type
_entity_poly.pdbx_seq_one_letter_code
_entity_poly.pdbx_strand_id
1 'polypeptide(L)'
;MSKMIIFTDLDGTLLNHKSYDYKAVLPLLERLKSLDIPVVLNSSKTLSELDEWKSKLKLSTPVIAENGGVMTVSSLSKKGEEKILIGRPYEEIRSFIKHLRKRHGWQFEGFGDWTLSGVMNHTGLHSKEALLATEREVTEPILWQDSEANLEAFKAALEEENLTLKKGGRFYHVMGHHDKADAMHFLVNKEYFSDNKDCVIVALGDSDNDIAMLNYADVPIVICNPSGKGLNIQNAIYTDSEAPSGWVEAIEKVLETPFDQFSRKLKGE
;
A
#
# COMPACT_ATOMS: atom_id res chain seq x y z
N MET A 1 19.58 -15.77 -1.68
CA MET A 1 18.50 -14.98 -1.05
C MET A 1 19.08 -13.67 -0.63
N SER A 2 18.37 -12.58 -0.93
CA SER A 2 18.83 -11.23 -0.59
C SER A 2 18.94 -11.05 0.91
N LYS A 3 19.88 -10.20 1.34
CA LYS A 3 19.95 -9.79 2.74
C LYS A 3 18.95 -8.69 3.07
N MET A 4 18.35 -8.05 2.06
CA MET A 4 17.45 -6.91 2.19
C MET A 4 16.20 -7.10 1.35
N ILE A 5 15.07 -6.57 1.79
CA ILE A 5 13.87 -6.39 0.98
C ILE A 5 13.33 -4.99 1.20
N ILE A 6 12.89 -4.34 0.11
CA ILE A 6 12.34 -2.99 0.14
C ILE A 6 10.85 -3.09 -0.14
N PHE A 7 10.03 -2.58 0.78
CA PHE A 7 8.61 -2.35 0.58
C PHE A 7 8.37 -0.85 0.39
N THR A 8 7.55 -0.48 -0.58
CA THR A 8 7.31 0.93 -0.88
C THR A 8 5.84 1.16 -1.16
N ASP A 9 5.27 2.17 -0.51
CA ASP A 9 4.06 2.77 -1.07
C ASP A 9 4.37 3.41 -2.44
N LEU A 10 3.31 3.72 -3.17
CA LEU A 10 3.38 4.15 -4.54
C LEU A 10 3.13 5.65 -4.68
N ASP A 11 1.95 6.16 -4.30
CA ASP A 11 1.60 7.57 -4.54
C ASP A 11 2.22 8.46 -3.47
N GLY A 12 2.97 9.49 -3.87
CA GLY A 12 3.64 10.37 -2.89
C GLY A 12 4.90 9.77 -2.26
N THR A 13 5.14 8.46 -2.47
CA THR A 13 6.33 7.75 -1.96
C THR A 13 7.32 7.40 -3.08
N LEU A 14 6.93 6.58 -4.05
CA LEU A 14 7.77 6.22 -5.20
C LEU A 14 7.47 7.11 -6.41
N LEU A 15 6.19 7.41 -6.62
CA LEU A 15 5.69 8.33 -7.63
C LEU A 15 5.51 9.72 -7.00
N ASN A 16 5.78 10.77 -7.78
CA ASN A 16 5.36 12.11 -7.35
C ASN A 16 3.84 12.16 -7.17
N HIS A 17 3.38 12.72 -6.05
CA HIS A 17 1.96 12.77 -5.67
C HIS A 17 1.06 13.47 -6.71
N LYS A 18 1.58 14.46 -7.46
CA LYS A 18 0.76 15.25 -8.41
C LYS A 18 0.97 14.85 -9.85
N SER A 19 2.24 14.71 -10.27
CA SER A 19 2.58 14.44 -11.66
C SER A 19 2.64 12.96 -12.00
N TYR A 20 2.61 12.08 -10.99
CA TYR A 20 2.90 10.65 -11.12
C TYR A 20 4.26 10.37 -11.79
N ASP A 21 5.20 11.33 -11.74
CA ASP A 21 6.55 11.12 -12.26
C ASP A 21 7.33 10.12 -11.40
N TYR A 22 8.07 9.26 -12.09
CA TYR A 22 8.83 8.15 -11.50
C TYR A 22 10.17 7.93 -12.19
N LYS A 23 10.52 8.75 -13.19
CA LYS A 23 11.68 8.48 -14.04
C LYS A 23 12.99 8.47 -13.25
N ALA A 24 13.08 9.28 -12.20
CA ALA A 24 14.27 9.36 -11.36
C ALA A 24 14.57 8.05 -10.61
N VAL A 25 13.57 7.21 -10.30
CA VAL A 25 13.82 5.94 -9.58
C VAL A 25 14.34 4.83 -10.50
N LEU A 26 14.11 4.92 -11.82
CA LEU A 26 14.40 3.82 -12.75
C LEU A 26 15.87 3.34 -12.73
N PRO A 27 16.89 4.23 -12.76
CA PRO A 27 18.28 3.78 -12.69
C PRO A 27 18.59 3.02 -11.40
N LEU A 28 18.02 3.47 -10.27
CA LEU A 28 18.22 2.84 -8.98
C LEU A 28 17.48 1.50 -8.88
N LEU A 29 16.27 1.38 -9.43
CA LEU A 29 15.56 0.09 -9.51
C LEU A 29 16.35 -0.97 -10.30
N GLU A 30 16.98 -0.58 -11.42
CA GLU A 30 17.85 -1.49 -12.19
C GLU A 30 19.11 -1.88 -11.38
N ARG A 31 19.67 -0.96 -10.60
CA ARG A 31 20.80 -1.25 -9.69
C ARG A 31 20.39 -2.18 -8.55
N LEU A 32 19.23 -1.95 -7.93
CA LEU A 32 18.72 -2.83 -6.86
C LEU A 32 18.49 -4.24 -7.40
N LYS A 33 17.98 -4.36 -8.62
CA LYS A 33 17.83 -5.64 -9.32
C LYS A 33 19.17 -6.35 -9.54
N SER A 34 20.23 -5.64 -9.94
CA SER A 34 21.56 -6.24 -10.13
C SER A 34 22.25 -6.64 -8.81
N LEU A 35 21.79 -6.08 -7.69
CA LEU A 35 22.20 -6.45 -6.33
C LEU A 35 21.32 -7.53 -5.70
N ASP A 36 20.38 -8.10 -6.46
CA ASP A 36 19.37 -9.04 -5.97
C ASP A 36 18.54 -8.48 -4.79
N ILE A 37 18.29 -7.16 -4.74
CA ILE A 37 17.46 -6.52 -3.71
C ILE A 37 16.03 -6.36 -4.25
N PRO A 38 15.06 -7.18 -3.79
CA PRO A 38 13.67 -7.08 -4.21
C PRO A 38 13.02 -5.77 -3.74
N VAL A 39 12.26 -5.15 -4.63
CA VAL A 39 11.39 -4.00 -4.34
C VAL A 39 9.94 -4.43 -4.53
N VAL A 40 9.14 -4.43 -3.47
CA VAL A 40 7.73 -4.84 -3.47
C VAL A 40 6.85 -3.60 -3.34
N LEU A 41 5.93 -3.42 -4.30
CA LEU A 41 4.92 -2.36 -4.23
C LEU A 41 3.86 -2.73 -3.18
N ASN A 42 3.51 -1.79 -2.30
CA ASN A 42 2.51 -1.98 -1.26
C ASN A 42 1.57 -0.77 -1.19
N SER A 43 0.40 -0.86 -1.81
CA SER A 43 -0.47 0.29 -2.08
C SER A 43 -1.95 0.03 -1.78
N SER A 44 -2.74 1.12 -1.73
CA SER A 44 -4.21 1.08 -1.67
C SER A 44 -4.87 0.83 -3.04
N LYS A 45 -4.07 0.85 -4.12
CA LYS A 45 -4.48 0.55 -5.48
C LYS A 45 -4.90 -0.91 -5.67
N THR A 46 -5.69 -1.17 -6.71
CA THR A 46 -6.09 -2.52 -7.11
C THR A 46 -4.89 -3.31 -7.64
N LEU A 47 -5.04 -4.64 -7.72
CA LEU A 47 -4.02 -5.48 -8.32
C LEU A 47 -3.76 -5.10 -9.78
N SER A 48 -4.81 -4.84 -10.55
CA SER A 48 -4.72 -4.47 -11.96
C SER A 48 -4.01 -3.14 -12.18
N GLU A 49 -4.20 -2.17 -11.29
CA GLU A 49 -3.40 -0.94 -11.30
C GLU A 49 -1.92 -1.23 -11.02
N LEU A 50 -1.62 -2.08 -10.02
CA LEU A 50 -0.25 -2.42 -9.65
C LEU A 50 0.47 -3.24 -10.73
N ASP A 51 -0.23 -4.08 -11.49
CA ASP A 51 0.35 -4.81 -12.62
C ASP A 51 0.88 -3.86 -13.71
N GLU A 52 0.16 -2.77 -13.98
CA GLU A 52 0.66 -1.74 -14.90
C GLU A 52 1.90 -1.04 -14.35
N TRP A 53 1.89 -0.69 -13.07
CA TRP A 53 3.03 -0.04 -12.42
C TRP A 53 4.24 -0.95 -12.35
N LYS A 54 4.05 -2.22 -12.02
CA LYS A 54 5.08 -3.27 -12.05
C LYS A 54 5.74 -3.35 -13.42
N SER A 55 4.96 -3.33 -14.51
CA SER A 55 5.48 -3.27 -15.88
C SER A 55 6.23 -1.97 -16.17
N LYS A 56 5.68 -0.80 -15.81
CA LYS A 56 6.32 0.52 -16.02
C LYS A 56 7.64 0.66 -15.26
N LEU A 57 7.72 0.09 -14.06
CA LEU A 57 8.88 0.10 -13.17
C LEU A 57 9.83 -1.08 -13.41
N LYS A 58 9.50 -1.99 -14.34
CA LYS A 58 10.26 -3.20 -14.69
C LYS A 58 10.55 -4.12 -13.50
N LEU A 59 9.59 -4.18 -12.57
CA LEU A 59 9.65 -5.06 -11.41
C LEU A 59 9.12 -6.44 -11.76
N SER A 60 9.72 -7.48 -11.18
CA SER A 60 9.29 -8.88 -11.31
C SER A 60 8.93 -9.50 -9.95
N THR A 61 8.86 -8.66 -8.92
CA THR A 61 8.56 -9.03 -7.54
C THR A 61 7.06 -9.09 -7.30
N PRO A 62 6.62 -9.84 -6.28
CA PRO A 62 5.29 -9.72 -5.68
C PRO A 62 4.81 -8.28 -5.48
N VAL A 63 3.50 -8.08 -5.52
CA VAL A 63 2.85 -6.81 -5.15
C VAL A 63 1.79 -7.02 -4.09
N ILE A 64 1.57 -6.00 -3.29
CA ILE A 64 0.54 -5.94 -2.24
C ILE A 64 -0.43 -4.81 -2.62
N ALA A 65 -1.66 -5.19 -2.92
CA ALA A 65 -2.76 -4.33 -3.33
C ALA A 65 -3.79 -4.15 -2.20
N GLU A 66 -4.66 -3.16 -2.39
CA GLU A 66 -5.82 -2.89 -1.53
C GLU A 66 -5.48 -2.85 -0.03
N ASN A 67 -4.41 -2.12 0.30
CA ASN A 67 -3.89 -1.94 1.66
C ASN A 67 -3.57 -3.26 2.37
N GLY A 68 -3.07 -4.27 1.64
CA GLY A 68 -2.75 -5.57 2.22
C GLY A 68 -3.83 -6.63 2.07
N GLY A 69 -4.97 -6.30 1.45
CA GLY A 69 -6.07 -7.24 1.29
C GLY A 69 -5.89 -8.22 0.15
N VAL A 70 -5.04 -7.88 -0.82
CA VAL A 70 -4.72 -8.72 -1.98
C VAL A 70 -3.21 -8.72 -2.18
N MET A 71 -2.61 -9.86 -2.47
CA MET A 71 -1.20 -9.93 -2.85
C MET A 71 -0.97 -10.96 -3.95
N THR A 72 0.08 -10.76 -4.73
CA THR A 72 0.65 -11.83 -5.55
C THR A 72 1.80 -12.50 -4.81
N VAL A 73 1.96 -13.80 -5.02
CA VAL A 73 3.05 -14.60 -4.46
C VAL A 73 3.60 -15.53 -5.54
N SER A 74 4.86 -15.92 -5.41
CA SER A 74 5.47 -16.93 -6.26
C SER A 74 4.71 -18.26 -6.14
N SER A 75 4.23 -18.81 -7.27
CA SER A 75 3.53 -20.10 -7.27
C SER A 75 4.45 -21.21 -6.74
N LEU A 76 3.89 -22.14 -5.94
CA LEU A 76 4.60 -23.35 -5.49
C LEU A 76 5.14 -24.19 -6.65
N SER A 77 4.49 -24.14 -7.81
CA SER A 77 4.92 -24.82 -9.03
C SER A 77 6.10 -24.14 -9.74
N LYS A 78 6.56 -22.99 -9.22
CA LYS A 78 7.53 -22.06 -9.84
C LYS A 78 7.13 -21.60 -11.25
N LYS A 79 5.85 -21.74 -11.62
CA LYS A 79 5.28 -21.22 -12.86
C LYS A 79 4.27 -20.13 -12.52
N GLY A 80 4.68 -18.89 -12.69
CA GLY A 80 3.82 -17.71 -12.51
C GLY A 80 3.59 -17.31 -11.06
N GLU A 81 2.70 -16.34 -10.90
CA GLU A 81 2.27 -15.81 -9.61
C GLU A 81 0.88 -16.36 -9.26
N GLU A 82 0.67 -16.62 -7.97
CA GLU A 82 -0.63 -16.94 -7.40
C GLU A 82 -1.16 -15.71 -6.66
N LYS A 83 -2.47 -15.48 -6.74
CA LYS A 83 -3.15 -14.40 -6.02
C LYS A 83 -3.69 -14.92 -4.69
N ILE A 84 -3.41 -14.20 -3.61
CA ILE A 84 -3.97 -14.45 -2.28
C ILE A 84 -4.90 -13.30 -1.92
N LEU A 85 -6.09 -13.65 -1.45
CA LEU A 85 -7.09 -12.75 -0.89
C LEU A 85 -7.10 -12.93 0.64
N ILE A 86 -6.87 -11.85 1.38
CA ILE A 86 -6.89 -11.82 2.85
C ILE A 86 -8.20 -11.20 3.34
N GLY A 87 -8.68 -10.16 2.65
CA GLY A 87 -9.86 -9.41 3.06
C GLY A 87 -11.20 -10.07 2.72
N ARG A 88 -12.27 -9.48 3.26
CA ARG A 88 -13.66 -9.85 2.94
C ARG A 88 -13.97 -9.53 1.46
N PRO A 89 -14.69 -10.40 0.73
CA PRO A 89 -15.01 -10.15 -0.68
C PRO A 89 -15.75 -8.82 -0.90
N TYR A 90 -15.40 -8.10 -1.97
CA TYR A 90 -15.91 -6.78 -2.31
C TYR A 90 -17.45 -6.71 -2.35
N GLU A 91 -18.10 -7.70 -2.95
CA GLU A 91 -19.57 -7.74 -3.05
C GLU A 91 -20.24 -7.82 -1.67
N GLU A 92 -19.63 -8.49 -0.71
CA GLU A 92 -20.15 -8.53 0.66
C GLU A 92 -20.02 -7.18 1.34
N ILE A 93 -18.86 -6.52 1.20
CA ILE A 93 -18.63 -5.16 1.73
C ILE A 93 -19.66 -4.20 1.13
N ARG A 94 -19.83 -4.22 -0.20
CA ARG A 94 -20.79 -3.37 -0.93
C ARG A 94 -22.24 -3.64 -0.49
N SER A 95 -22.61 -4.91 -0.34
CA SER A 95 -23.94 -5.29 0.15
C SER A 95 -24.19 -4.72 1.56
N PHE A 96 -23.23 -4.88 2.46
CA PHE A 96 -23.34 -4.41 3.84
C PHE A 96 -23.45 -2.88 3.94
N ILE A 97 -22.55 -2.13 3.29
CA ILE A 97 -22.61 -0.66 3.36
C ILE A 97 -23.87 -0.10 2.68
N LYS A 98 -24.38 -0.76 1.61
CA LYS A 98 -25.68 -0.39 1.02
C LYS A 98 -26.83 -0.60 2.01
N HIS A 99 -26.79 -1.69 2.79
CA HIS A 99 -27.75 -1.93 3.85
C HIS A 99 -27.69 -0.82 4.92
N LEU A 100 -26.50 -0.49 5.40
CA LEU A 100 -26.28 0.60 6.37
C LEU A 100 -26.79 1.95 5.84
N ARG A 101 -26.45 2.30 4.59
CA ARG A 101 -26.93 3.51 3.91
C ARG A 101 -28.45 3.58 3.89
N LYS A 102 -29.13 2.48 3.54
CA LYS A 102 -30.60 2.42 3.51
C LYS A 102 -31.23 2.50 4.89
N ARG A 103 -30.61 1.89 5.91
CA ARG A 103 -31.13 1.83 7.27
C ARG A 103 -30.99 3.16 8.02
N HIS A 104 -29.84 3.80 7.90
CA HIS A 104 -29.50 5.01 8.67
C HIS A 104 -29.66 6.30 7.87
N GLY A 105 -29.76 6.23 6.55
CA GLY A 105 -29.83 7.42 5.69
C GLY A 105 -28.52 8.19 5.58
N TRP A 106 -27.38 7.56 5.92
CA TRP A 106 -26.06 8.19 5.83
C TRP A 106 -25.69 8.58 4.40
N GLN A 107 -25.06 9.74 4.25
CA GLN A 107 -24.69 10.29 2.95
C GLN A 107 -23.25 9.91 2.58
N PHE A 108 -23.12 8.92 1.69
CA PHE A 108 -21.86 8.57 1.05
C PHE A 108 -22.10 7.84 -0.28
N GLU A 109 -21.11 7.93 -1.14
CA GLU A 109 -21.03 7.23 -2.42
C GLU A 109 -19.65 6.58 -2.54
N GLY A 110 -19.56 5.45 -3.23
CA GLY A 110 -18.27 4.80 -3.49
C GLY A 110 -18.07 4.44 -4.94
N PHE A 111 -16.92 3.84 -5.24
CA PHE A 111 -16.54 3.42 -6.59
C PHE A 111 -17.61 2.51 -7.21
N GLY A 112 -18.20 1.61 -6.42
CA GLY A 112 -19.26 0.73 -6.92
C GLY A 112 -20.62 1.40 -7.09
N ASP A 113 -20.79 2.68 -6.74
CA ASP A 113 -22.00 3.48 -7.03
C ASP A 113 -21.84 4.31 -8.31
N TRP A 114 -20.62 4.56 -8.74
CA TRP A 114 -20.31 5.44 -9.86
C TRP A 114 -20.18 4.69 -11.18
N THR A 115 -20.50 5.38 -12.28
CA THR A 115 -20.06 4.96 -13.61
C THR A 115 -18.56 5.23 -13.77
N LEU A 116 -17.95 4.67 -14.81
CA LEU A 116 -16.54 4.95 -15.13
C LEU A 116 -16.27 6.47 -15.24
N SER A 117 -17.17 7.23 -15.88
CA SER A 117 -17.05 8.69 -15.94
C SER A 117 -17.14 9.36 -14.57
N GLY A 118 -17.95 8.82 -13.65
CA GLY A 118 -17.99 9.29 -12.26
C GLY A 118 -16.66 9.07 -11.55
N VAL A 119 -16.08 7.87 -11.68
CA VAL A 119 -14.74 7.56 -11.13
C VAL A 119 -13.69 8.50 -11.70
N MET A 120 -13.67 8.71 -13.02
CA MET A 120 -12.75 9.67 -13.67
C MET A 120 -12.92 11.08 -13.09
N ASN A 121 -14.14 11.57 -12.94
CA ASN A 121 -14.41 12.90 -12.41
C ASN A 121 -13.98 13.05 -10.94
N HIS A 122 -14.22 12.03 -10.11
CA HIS A 122 -13.89 12.07 -8.68
C HIS A 122 -12.41 11.82 -8.38
N THR A 123 -11.69 11.14 -9.28
CA THR A 123 -10.27 10.79 -9.10
C THR A 123 -9.32 11.70 -9.88
N GLY A 124 -9.75 12.16 -11.06
CA GLY A 124 -8.90 12.83 -12.05
C GLY A 124 -8.12 11.87 -12.95
N LEU A 125 -8.37 10.56 -12.85
CA LEU A 125 -7.73 9.53 -13.67
C LEU A 125 -8.29 9.54 -15.10
N HIS A 126 -7.46 9.14 -16.08
CA HIS A 126 -7.95 8.89 -17.42
C HIS A 126 -8.71 7.57 -17.48
N SER A 127 -9.49 7.37 -18.55
CA SER A 127 -10.41 6.24 -18.71
C SER A 127 -9.77 4.88 -18.39
N LYS A 128 -8.54 4.65 -18.87
CA LYS A 128 -7.82 3.40 -18.63
C LYS A 128 -7.49 3.19 -17.15
N GLU A 129 -6.87 4.17 -16.49
CA GLU A 129 -6.51 4.06 -15.08
C GLU A 129 -7.74 4.01 -14.18
N ALA A 130 -8.79 4.77 -14.53
CA ALA A 130 -10.06 4.75 -13.82
C ALA A 130 -10.72 3.36 -13.88
N LEU A 131 -10.65 2.68 -15.02
CA LEU A 131 -11.20 1.33 -15.17
C LEU A 131 -10.47 0.35 -14.24
N LEU A 132 -9.13 0.36 -14.25
CA LEU A 132 -8.33 -0.50 -13.37
C LEU A 132 -8.59 -0.21 -11.90
N ALA A 133 -8.80 1.06 -11.54
CA ALA A 133 -9.10 1.47 -10.17
C ALA A 133 -10.46 0.98 -9.66
N THR A 134 -11.37 0.57 -10.56
CA THR A 134 -12.66 -0.06 -10.23
C THR A 134 -12.61 -1.57 -10.04
N GLU A 135 -11.51 -2.22 -10.43
CA GLU A 135 -11.33 -3.68 -10.30
C GLU A 135 -10.96 -4.06 -8.85
N ARG A 136 -11.87 -3.73 -7.93
CA ARG A 136 -11.73 -3.94 -6.48
C ARG A 136 -12.14 -5.35 -6.09
N GLU A 137 -11.40 -5.95 -5.17
CA GLU A 137 -11.66 -7.31 -4.69
C GLU A 137 -12.01 -7.40 -3.21
N VAL A 138 -11.49 -6.49 -2.36
CA VAL A 138 -11.65 -6.57 -0.90
C VAL A 138 -11.76 -5.22 -0.20
N THR A 139 -11.84 -4.14 -0.95
CA THR A 139 -11.93 -2.77 -0.44
C THR A 139 -12.90 -1.95 -1.27
N GLU A 140 -13.76 -1.16 -0.62
CA GLU A 140 -14.55 -0.13 -1.29
C GLU A 140 -14.09 1.27 -0.88
N PRO A 141 -13.51 2.06 -1.80
CA PRO A 141 -13.28 3.47 -1.57
C PRO A 141 -14.61 4.24 -1.59
N ILE A 142 -14.87 5.02 -0.54
CA ILE A 142 -16.04 5.89 -0.41
C ILE A 142 -15.65 7.36 -0.25
N LEU A 143 -16.47 8.23 -0.83
CA LEU A 143 -16.52 9.64 -0.53
C LEU A 143 -17.62 9.87 0.53
N TRP A 144 -17.18 10.18 1.75
CA TRP A 144 -18.07 10.53 2.83
C TRP A 144 -18.60 11.95 2.66
N GLN A 145 -19.92 12.14 2.77
CA GLN A 145 -20.60 13.42 2.55
C GLN A 145 -21.55 13.78 3.70
N ASP A 146 -21.41 13.09 4.84
CA ASP A 146 -22.21 13.30 6.04
C ASP A 146 -21.38 13.95 7.16
N SER A 147 -22.01 14.19 8.30
CA SER A 147 -21.36 14.74 9.50
C SER A 147 -20.31 13.80 10.09
N GLU A 148 -19.37 14.37 10.85
CA GLU A 148 -18.36 13.61 11.60
C GLU A 148 -19.02 12.69 12.65
N ALA A 149 -20.11 13.14 13.28
CA ALA A 149 -20.86 12.31 14.23
C ALA A 149 -21.43 11.04 13.57
N ASN A 150 -21.96 11.18 12.34
CA ASN A 150 -22.41 10.04 11.56
C ASN A 150 -21.24 9.18 11.06
N LEU A 151 -20.07 9.78 10.79
CA LEU A 151 -18.86 9.03 10.43
C LEU A 151 -18.43 8.11 11.57
N GLU A 152 -18.43 8.61 12.81
CA GLU A 152 -18.11 7.79 13.99
C GLU A 152 -19.15 6.69 14.23
N ALA A 153 -20.43 6.98 14.04
CA ALA A 153 -21.48 5.95 14.11
C ALA A 153 -21.34 4.90 12.99
N PHE A 154 -20.97 5.33 11.78
CA PHE A 154 -20.69 4.43 10.65
C PHE A 154 -19.49 3.54 10.92
N LYS A 155 -18.39 4.08 11.45
CA LYS A 155 -17.23 3.30 11.91
C LYS A 155 -17.64 2.25 12.93
N ALA A 156 -18.41 2.61 13.96
CA ALA A 156 -18.88 1.65 14.96
C ALA A 156 -19.72 0.52 14.34
N ALA A 157 -20.60 0.85 13.38
CA ALA A 157 -21.42 -0.16 12.68
C ALA A 157 -20.58 -1.08 11.75
N LEU A 158 -19.49 -0.58 11.17
CA LEU A 158 -18.55 -1.41 10.41
C LEU A 158 -17.83 -2.42 11.33
N GLU A 159 -17.38 -1.96 12.49
CA GLU A 159 -16.64 -2.79 13.45
C GLU A 159 -17.50 -3.95 14.00
N GLU A 160 -18.82 -3.78 14.11
CA GLU A 160 -19.76 -4.86 14.46
C GLU A 160 -19.71 -6.04 13.46
N GLU A 161 -19.29 -5.81 12.23
CA GLU A 161 -19.14 -6.81 11.15
C GLU A 161 -17.68 -7.15 10.82
N ASN A 162 -16.74 -6.82 11.72
CA ASN A 162 -15.29 -6.98 11.52
C ASN A 162 -14.78 -6.26 10.24
N LEU A 163 -15.39 -5.12 9.92
CA LEU A 163 -14.91 -4.19 8.91
C LEU A 163 -14.38 -2.94 9.58
N THR A 164 -13.45 -2.28 8.91
CA THR A 164 -12.88 -1.02 9.38
C THR A 164 -12.94 0.05 8.30
N LEU A 165 -12.76 1.30 8.72
CA LEU A 165 -12.74 2.46 7.85
C LEU A 165 -11.38 3.14 7.90
N LYS A 166 -10.58 2.92 6.87
CA LYS A 166 -9.24 3.52 6.77
C LYS A 166 -9.28 4.81 5.98
N LYS A 167 -8.75 5.90 6.54
CA LYS A 167 -8.64 7.17 5.83
C LYS A 167 -7.45 7.12 4.87
N GLY A 168 -7.71 7.28 3.58
CA GLY A 168 -6.68 7.56 2.56
C GLY A 168 -6.54 9.06 2.33
N GLY A 169 -5.94 9.45 1.19
CA GLY A 169 -5.80 10.86 0.81
C GLY A 169 -7.16 11.54 0.58
N ARG A 170 -7.89 11.11 -0.46
CA ARG A 170 -9.19 11.68 -0.84
C ARG A 170 -10.39 10.87 -0.34
N PHE A 171 -10.24 9.55 -0.24
CA PHE A 171 -11.32 8.61 0.04
C PHE A 171 -11.10 7.94 1.39
N TYR A 172 -12.19 7.50 2.01
CA TYR A 172 -12.13 6.46 3.03
C TYR A 172 -12.19 5.10 2.34
N HIS A 173 -11.59 4.08 2.94
CA HIS A 173 -11.56 2.73 2.42
C HIS A 173 -12.29 1.82 3.42
N VAL A 174 -13.42 1.25 3.00
CA VAL A 174 -14.12 0.21 3.77
C VAL A 174 -13.50 -1.14 3.40
N MET A 175 -12.95 -1.83 4.39
CA MET A 175 -12.16 -3.05 4.21
C MET A 175 -12.21 -3.92 5.46
N GLY A 176 -11.72 -5.16 5.39
CA GLY A 176 -11.53 -6.00 6.58
C GLY A 176 -10.40 -5.50 7.49
N HIS A 177 -10.21 -6.17 8.63
CA HIS A 177 -9.04 -5.98 9.51
C HIS A 177 -7.79 -6.62 8.91
N HIS A 178 -7.29 -6.01 7.85
CA HIS A 178 -6.00 -6.31 7.25
C HIS A 178 -5.27 -5.00 7.00
N ASP A 179 -3.95 -5.00 7.07
CA ASP A 179 -3.16 -3.86 6.68
C ASP A 179 -1.91 -4.21 5.86
N LYS A 180 -1.17 -3.17 5.49
CA LYS A 180 0.06 -3.27 4.71
C LYS A 180 1.12 -4.10 5.43
N ALA A 181 1.22 -4.03 6.75
CA ALA A 181 2.20 -4.77 7.54
C ALA A 181 1.84 -6.25 7.66
N ASP A 182 0.56 -6.60 7.80
CA ASP A 182 0.11 -8.01 7.79
C ASP A 182 0.56 -8.72 6.51
N ALA A 183 0.34 -8.05 5.37
CA ALA A 183 0.73 -8.55 4.07
C ALA A 183 2.26 -8.64 3.89
N MET A 184 3.02 -7.66 4.41
CA MET A 184 4.48 -7.73 4.44
C MET A 184 4.98 -8.91 5.27
N HIS A 185 4.44 -9.09 6.48
CA HIS A 185 4.82 -10.18 7.37
C HIS A 185 4.57 -11.53 6.71
N PHE A 186 3.40 -11.71 6.11
CA PHE A 186 3.07 -12.93 5.36
C PHE A 186 4.06 -13.17 4.21
N LEU A 187 4.31 -12.17 3.37
CA LEU A 187 5.18 -12.31 2.20
C LEU A 187 6.62 -12.61 2.62
N VAL A 188 7.14 -11.91 3.63
CA VAL A 188 8.50 -12.13 4.15
C VAL A 188 8.62 -13.57 4.66
N ASN A 189 7.68 -14.04 5.48
CA ASN A 189 7.74 -15.40 6.03
C ASN A 189 7.58 -16.48 4.95
N LYS A 190 6.80 -16.22 3.91
CA LYS A 190 6.55 -17.19 2.84
C LYS A 190 7.70 -17.31 1.84
N GLU A 191 8.30 -16.19 1.44
CA GLU A 191 9.23 -16.17 0.29
C GLU A 191 10.67 -15.77 0.63
N TYR A 192 10.88 -15.03 1.71
CA TYR A 192 12.16 -14.39 2.00
C TYR A 192 12.80 -14.89 3.30
N PHE A 193 12.02 -15.50 4.18
CA PHE A 193 12.51 -16.16 5.38
C PHE A 193 12.80 -17.63 5.09
N SER A 194 14.08 -17.98 4.96
CA SER A 194 14.54 -19.36 4.98
C SER A 194 15.88 -19.46 5.72
N ASP A 195 16.09 -20.60 6.38
CA ASP A 195 17.37 -20.98 6.99
C ASP A 195 17.98 -19.98 8.00
N ASN A 196 17.17 -19.38 8.88
CA ASN A 196 17.64 -18.47 9.94
C ASN A 196 18.50 -17.29 9.43
N LYS A 197 18.34 -16.88 8.18
CA LYS A 197 19.03 -15.69 7.64
C LYS A 197 18.20 -14.45 7.91
N ASP A 198 18.82 -13.50 8.61
CA ASP A 198 18.24 -12.18 8.82
C ASP A 198 18.13 -11.43 7.48
N CYS A 199 16.88 -11.17 7.07
CA CYS A 199 16.55 -10.30 5.96
C CYS A 199 16.10 -8.96 6.55
N VAL A 200 16.82 -7.88 6.23
CA VAL A 200 16.51 -6.52 6.66
C VAL A 200 15.33 -5.99 5.84
N ILE A 201 14.29 -5.57 6.55
CA ILE A 201 13.07 -5.02 5.96
C ILE A 201 13.18 -3.50 5.94
N VAL A 202 13.26 -2.94 4.74
CA VAL A 202 13.17 -1.50 4.51
C VAL A 202 11.74 -1.18 4.08
N ALA A 203 11.12 -0.15 4.65
CA ALA A 203 9.80 0.32 4.20
C ALA A 203 9.80 1.83 3.96
N LEU A 204 9.19 2.25 2.85
CA LEU A 204 9.00 3.67 2.50
C LEU A 204 7.51 3.99 2.41
N GLY A 205 7.12 5.12 2.99
CA GLY A 205 5.76 5.64 2.99
C GLY A 205 5.72 7.14 3.25
N ASP A 206 4.60 7.78 3.00
CA ASP A 206 4.45 9.24 3.10
C ASP A 206 3.21 9.67 3.90
N SER A 207 2.29 8.75 4.21
CA SER A 207 1.03 9.12 4.87
C SER A 207 0.54 8.09 5.91
N ASP A 208 -0.57 8.43 6.60
CA ASP A 208 -1.05 7.69 7.78
C ASP A 208 -1.34 6.21 7.49
N ASN A 209 -1.69 5.85 6.25
CA ASN A 209 -1.96 4.47 5.87
C ASN A 209 -0.71 3.58 5.87
N ASP A 210 0.49 4.18 5.88
CA ASP A 210 1.80 3.50 5.88
C ASP A 210 2.35 3.25 7.29
N ILE A 211 1.80 3.89 8.32
CA ILE A 211 2.31 3.84 9.71
C ILE A 211 2.56 2.39 10.17
N ALA A 212 1.63 1.48 9.90
CA ALA A 212 1.77 0.08 10.29
C ALA A 212 2.98 -0.59 9.61
N MET A 213 3.12 -0.41 8.30
CA MET A 213 4.24 -0.93 7.51
C MET A 213 5.58 -0.33 7.97
N LEU A 214 5.61 0.98 8.25
CA LEU A 214 6.80 1.67 8.71
C LEU A 214 7.23 1.18 10.11
N ASN A 215 6.30 1.04 11.05
CA ASN A 215 6.60 0.52 12.38
C ASN A 215 7.08 -0.95 12.36
N TYR A 216 6.58 -1.73 11.40
CA TYR A 216 6.99 -3.11 11.20
C TYR A 216 8.44 -3.21 10.70
N ALA A 217 8.87 -2.33 9.80
CA ALA A 217 10.18 -2.35 9.18
C ALA A 217 11.36 -2.23 10.17
N ASP A 218 12.51 -2.78 9.77
CA ASP A 218 13.79 -2.59 10.46
C ASP A 218 14.35 -1.19 10.14
N VAL A 219 14.14 -0.74 8.90
CA VAL A 219 14.52 0.59 8.41
C VAL A 219 13.27 1.30 7.88
N PRO A 220 12.51 2.00 8.76
CA PRO A 220 11.44 2.87 8.30
C PRO A 220 12.00 4.11 7.62
N ILE A 221 11.39 4.49 6.51
CA ILE A 221 11.72 5.71 5.79
C ILE A 221 10.43 6.49 5.50
N VAL A 222 10.40 7.73 5.97
CA VAL A 222 9.30 8.66 5.72
C VAL A 222 9.72 9.59 4.59
N ILE A 223 8.99 9.53 3.47
CA ILE A 223 9.18 10.45 2.35
C ILE A 223 8.56 11.80 2.70
N CYS A 224 9.26 12.89 2.40
CA CYS A 224 8.77 14.24 2.58
C CYS A 224 7.43 14.44 1.84
N ASN A 225 6.38 14.77 2.58
CA ASN A 225 5.07 15.12 2.05
C ASN A 225 4.67 16.54 2.50
N PRO A 226 4.85 17.57 1.65
CA PRO A 226 4.52 18.95 1.99
C PRO A 226 3.01 19.21 2.09
N SER A 227 2.17 18.30 1.61
CA SER A 227 0.71 18.43 1.67
C SER A 227 0.09 17.71 2.88
N GLY A 228 0.87 16.86 3.56
CA GLY A 228 0.43 16.02 4.67
C GLY A 228 0.79 16.57 6.05
N LYS A 229 0.25 15.92 7.09
CA LYS A 229 0.84 16.05 8.43
C LYS A 229 2.11 15.20 8.44
N GLY A 230 3.21 15.75 8.96
CA GLY A 230 4.44 14.98 9.12
C GLY A 230 4.16 13.73 9.96
N LEU A 231 4.57 12.56 9.44
CA LEU A 231 4.53 11.32 10.21
C LEU A 231 5.57 11.37 11.31
N ASN A 232 5.25 10.80 12.46
CA ASN A 232 6.22 10.61 13.54
C ASN A 232 6.44 9.12 13.76
N ILE A 233 7.40 8.56 13.04
CA ILE A 233 7.83 7.17 13.14
C ILE A 233 9.15 7.10 13.90
N GLN A 234 9.20 6.20 14.88
CA GLN A 234 10.37 6.00 15.71
C GLN A 234 11.52 5.42 14.88
N ASN A 235 12.73 5.98 15.04
CA ASN A 235 13.95 5.56 14.34
C ASN A 235 13.86 5.62 12.80
N ALA A 236 12.94 6.42 12.26
CA ALA A 236 12.81 6.57 10.82
C ALA A 236 13.87 7.50 10.22
N ILE A 237 14.25 7.20 8.97
CA ILE A 237 14.95 8.14 8.10
C ILE A 237 13.90 9.04 7.48
N TYR A 238 14.07 10.35 7.60
CA TYR A 238 13.22 11.35 6.96
C TYR A 238 13.98 11.94 5.77
N THR A 239 13.34 11.99 4.60
CA THR A 239 13.93 12.62 3.41
C THR A 239 13.67 14.12 3.42
N ASP A 240 14.60 14.90 2.86
CA ASP A 240 14.36 16.33 2.64
C ASP A 240 13.52 16.56 1.37
N SER A 241 13.70 15.69 0.37
CA SER A 241 13.04 15.78 -0.94
C SER A 241 11.73 15.00 -1.01
N GLU A 242 10.77 15.48 -1.80
CA GLU A 242 9.57 14.73 -2.20
C GLU A 242 9.91 13.56 -3.14
N ALA A 243 8.98 12.61 -3.29
CA ALA A 243 9.04 11.63 -4.36
C ALA A 243 9.06 12.28 -5.76
N PRO A 244 9.82 11.72 -6.72
CA PRO A 244 10.64 10.51 -6.64
C PRO A 244 12.06 10.73 -6.07
N SER A 245 12.53 11.96 -5.93
CA SER A 245 13.91 12.26 -5.51
C SER A 245 14.22 11.82 -4.09
N GLY A 246 13.28 12.01 -3.16
CA GLY A 246 13.41 11.55 -1.77
C GLY A 246 13.57 10.04 -1.67
N TRP A 247 12.85 9.29 -2.52
CA TRP A 247 12.99 7.84 -2.59
C TRP A 247 14.41 7.43 -2.97
N VAL A 248 15.00 8.08 -3.98
CA VAL A 248 16.37 7.82 -4.42
C VAL A 248 17.38 8.17 -3.33
N GLU A 249 17.26 9.37 -2.75
CA GLU A 249 18.09 9.87 -1.66
C GLU A 249 18.14 8.89 -0.48
N ALA A 250 16.96 8.45 -0.02
CA ALA A 250 16.81 7.52 1.08
C ALA A 250 17.47 6.16 0.81
N ILE A 251 17.20 5.57 -0.35
CA ILE A 251 17.70 4.23 -0.66
C ILE A 251 19.21 4.25 -0.89
N GLU A 252 19.77 5.28 -1.52
CA GLU A 252 21.23 5.41 -1.64
C GLU A 252 21.90 5.46 -0.25
N LYS A 253 21.33 6.22 0.69
CA LYS A 253 21.82 6.26 2.08
C LYS A 253 21.75 4.89 2.77
N VAL A 254 20.70 4.12 2.52
CA VAL A 254 20.58 2.74 3.04
C VAL A 254 21.65 1.84 2.43
N LEU A 255 21.91 1.93 1.13
CA LEU A 255 22.92 1.12 0.44
C LEU A 255 24.36 1.47 0.85
N GLU A 256 24.62 2.70 1.29
CA GLU A 256 25.91 3.15 1.84
C GLU A 256 26.13 2.70 3.30
N THR A 257 25.06 2.36 4.01
CA THR A 257 25.13 2.00 5.43
C THR A 257 25.53 0.52 5.59
N PRO A 258 26.56 0.19 6.41
CA PRO A 258 26.95 -1.18 6.67
C PRO A 258 25.81 -2.04 7.22
N PHE A 259 25.68 -3.26 6.69
CA PHE A 259 24.54 -4.15 6.94
C PHE A 259 24.38 -4.55 8.42
N ASP A 260 25.48 -4.62 9.15
CA ASP A 260 25.56 -4.95 10.57
C ASP A 260 24.99 -3.85 11.48
N GLN A 261 24.76 -2.64 10.95
CA GLN A 261 24.12 -1.55 11.69
C GLN A 261 22.59 -1.67 11.70
N PHE A 262 22.00 -2.46 10.81
CA PHE A 262 20.58 -2.78 10.81
C PHE A 262 20.31 -3.93 11.79
N SER A 263 20.42 -3.65 13.09
CA SER A 263 20.22 -4.66 14.13
C SER A 263 18.77 -5.16 14.15
N ARG A 264 18.56 -6.45 13.94
CA ARG A 264 17.24 -7.07 14.12
C ARG A 264 17.00 -7.29 15.61
N LYS A 265 16.08 -6.55 16.22
CA LYS A 265 15.41 -7.04 17.43
C LYS A 265 14.41 -8.09 16.95
N LEU A 266 14.42 -9.30 17.53
CA LEU A 266 13.32 -10.24 17.33
C LEU A 266 12.02 -9.49 17.68
N LYS A 267 11.18 -9.22 16.67
CA LYS A 267 9.89 -8.54 16.82
C LYS A 267 8.80 -9.61 16.63
N GLY A 268 7.98 -9.81 17.66
CA GLY A 268 6.79 -10.67 17.61
C GLY A 268 7.05 -12.13 18.02
N GLU A 269 6.84 -12.41 19.32
CA GLU A 269 6.08 -13.60 19.73
C GLU A 269 4.59 -13.22 19.76
#